data_AF-A0A536SN63-F1
#
_entry.id   AF-A0A536SN63-F1
#
_cell.length_a   1.000
_cell.length_b   1.000
_cell.length_c   1.000
_cell.angle_alpha   90.00
_cell.angle_beta   90.00
_cell.angle_gamma   90.00
#
_symmetry.space_group_name_H-M   'P 1'
#
loop_
_entity.id
_entity.type
_entity.pdbx_description
1 polymer ?
#
loop_
_entity_poly.entity_id
_entity_poly.type
_entity_poly.pdbx_seq_one_letter_code
_entity_poly.pdbx_strand_id
1 'polypeptide(L)'
;MKALRILFLVNVAIAGLMLLNSCGGVREDVSPISGLQAYVKASNTGAADEFGFAVALSSDGNTLVVGAPGEASAISGNPADNTAPSAGAVYVYIRSGTTWTQQAYIKASNPGAGDQFGFSVALS
;
A
#
# COMPACT_ATOMS: atom_id res chain seq x y z
N MET A 1 -24.59 -4.92 38.16
CA MET A 1 -24.79 -5.91 37.07
C MET A 1 -24.28 -5.31 35.77
N LYS A 2 -23.29 -6.00 35.20
CA LYS A 2 -22.61 -5.88 33.89
C LYS A 2 -22.91 -4.64 33.02
N ALA A 3 -21.89 -3.79 32.86
CA ALA A 3 -21.79 -2.87 31.75
C ALA A 3 -21.48 -3.64 30.46
N LEU A 4 -22.35 -3.48 29.45
CA LEU A 4 -22.18 -4.02 28.11
C LEU A 4 -21.35 -3.02 27.29
N ARG A 5 -20.14 -3.41 26.90
CA ARG A 5 -19.36 -2.72 25.86
C ARG A 5 -18.97 -3.75 24.81
N ILE A 6 -19.71 -3.76 23.71
CA ILE A 6 -19.32 -4.47 22.49
C ILE A 6 -18.46 -3.50 21.70
N LEU A 7 -17.14 -3.67 21.76
CA LEU A 7 -16.18 -2.98 20.90
C LEU A 7 -15.63 -4.02 19.93
N PHE A 8 -16.14 -3.99 18.69
CA PHE A 8 -15.55 -4.71 17.57
C PHE A 8 -14.31 -3.95 17.12
N LEU A 9 -13.12 -4.40 17.51
CA LEU A 9 -11.85 -3.98 16.92
C LEU A 9 -10.92 -5.18 16.85
N VAL A 10 -10.96 -5.90 15.73
CA VAL A 10 -9.79 -6.62 15.25
C VAL A 10 -9.41 -5.98 13.92
N ASN A 11 -8.56 -4.96 14.00
CA ASN A 11 -7.65 -4.67 12.91
C ASN A 11 -6.29 -4.45 13.55
N VAL A 12 -5.42 -5.43 13.33
CA VAL A 12 -4.07 -5.48 13.85
C VAL A 12 -3.30 -4.32 13.22
N ALA A 13 -2.97 -3.31 14.03
CA ALA A 13 -1.93 -2.35 13.72
C ALA A 13 -1.09 -2.15 14.97
N ILE A 14 0.15 -2.62 14.86
CA ILE A 14 1.21 -2.56 15.85
C ILE A 14 1.40 -1.11 16.31
N ALA A 15 1.06 -0.83 17.56
CA ALA A 15 1.52 0.37 18.26
C ALA A 15 1.58 0.11 19.76
N GLY A 16 2.80 -0.07 20.27
CA GLY A 16 3.19 0.35 21.62
C GLY A 16 2.56 -0.39 22.79
N LEU A 17 3.04 -1.60 23.08
CA LEU A 17 3.08 -2.07 24.47
C LEU A 17 4.39 -2.83 24.72
N MET A 18 5.47 -2.08 24.92
CA MET A 18 6.66 -2.59 25.59
C MET A 18 6.54 -2.25 27.07
N LEU A 19 6.16 -3.25 27.87
CA LEU A 19 6.55 -3.31 29.28
C LEU A 19 8.02 -3.75 29.31
N LEU A 20 8.96 -2.82 29.36
CA LEU A 20 10.37 -3.15 29.55
C LEU A 20 10.62 -3.47 31.03
N ASN A 21 10.67 -4.77 31.36
CA ASN A 21 11.43 -5.26 32.50
C ASN A 21 12.88 -5.49 32.07
N SER A 22 13.78 -4.85 32.81
CA SER A 22 15.23 -4.94 32.72
C SER A 22 15.76 -6.38 32.66
N CYS A 23 16.59 -6.70 31.65
CA CYS A 23 17.86 -7.39 31.85
C CYS A 23 18.76 -7.20 30.61
N GLY A 24 20.06 -6.97 30.81
CA GLY A 24 20.97 -6.40 29.82
C GLY A 24 21.39 -7.31 28.64
N GLY A 25 21.92 -6.65 27.60
CA GLY A 25 22.55 -7.25 26.43
C GLY A 25 22.17 -6.49 25.16
N VAL A 26 23.15 -5.86 24.51
CA VAL A 26 23.11 -5.17 23.19
C VAL A 26 21.70 -4.83 22.67
N ARG A 27 21.32 -3.57 22.87
CA ARG A 27 20.13 -2.96 22.26
C ARG A 27 20.43 -2.78 20.78
N GLU A 28 20.00 -3.72 19.95
CA GLU A 28 19.67 -3.43 18.55
C GLU A 28 18.42 -2.56 18.60
N ASP A 29 18.64 -1.26 18.83
CA ASP A 29 17.60 -0.24 18.84
C ASP A 29 17.12 0.00 17.41
N VAL A 30 16.43 -0.97 16.84
CA VAL A 30 15.45 -0.71 15.78
C VAL A 30 14.23 -0.09 16.47
N SER A 31 14.43 1.14 16.95
CA SER A 31 13.34 2.06 17.20
C SER A 31 12.40 2.00 16.00
N PRO A 32 11.08 1.79 16.18
CA PRO A 32 10.14 1.95 15.08
C PRO A 32 10.43 3.31 14.47
N ILE A 33 10.75 3.33 13.18
CA ILE A 33 11.14 4.54 12.42
C ILE A 33 10.23 5.68 12.85
N SER A 34 10.73 6.59 13.69
CA SER A 34 9.92 7.52 14.49
C SER A 34 9.29 8.65 13.66
N GLY A 35 9.18 8.42 12.35
CA GLY A 35 8.57 9.30 11.36
C GLY A 35 7.75 8.54 10.30
N LEU A 36 7.46 7.24 10.49
CA LEU A 36 6.55 6.53 9.59
C LEU A 36 5.14 7.13 9.72
N GLN A 37 4.70 7.82 8.67
CA GLN A 37 3.35 8.41 8.65
C GLN A 37 2.29 7.42 8.17
N ALA A 38 2.64 6.46 7.32
CA ALA A 38 1.71 5.47 6.79
C ALA A 38 2.43 4.28 6.15
N TYR A 39 1.73 3.15 6.12
CA TYR A 39 2.07 1.97 5.33
C TYR A 39 0.93 1.72 4.34
N VAL A 40 1.24 1.68 3.04
CA VAL A 40 0.27 1.39 1.97
C VAL A 40 0.73 0.18 1.17
N LYS A 41 -0.23 -0.61 0.72
CA LYS A 41 -0.01 -1.76 -0.19
C LYS A 41 -1.13 -1.80 -1.22
N ALA A 42 -0.86 -2.41 -2.38
CA ALA A 42 -1.88 -2.75 -3.36
C ALA A 42 -3.00 -3.60 -2.71
N SER A 43 -4.22 -3.46 -3.20
CA SER A 43 -5.38 -4.27 -2.79
C SER A 43 -5.31 -5.69 -3.36
N ASN A 44 -4.62 -5.89 -4.48
CA ASN A 44 -4.36 -7.16 -5.12
C ASN A 44 -2.85 -7.42 -5.18
N THR A 45 -2.27 -7.87 -4.07
CA THR A 45 -0.85 -8.21 -4.05
C THR A 45 -0.60 -9.55 -4.72
N GLY A 46 0.05 -9.54 -5.88
CA GLY A 46 0.63 -10.68 -6.56
C GLY A 46 2.16 -10.72 -6.43
N ALA A 47 2.74 -11.88 -6.75
CA ALA A 47 4.18 -12.02 -6.86
C ALA A 47 4.67 -11.29 -8.11
N ALA A 48 5.77 -10.54 -7.99
CA ALA A 48 6.36 -9.77 -9.08
C ALA A 48 5.47 -8.66 -9.69
N ASP A 49 4.42 -8.22 -9.00
CA ASP A 49 3.63 -7.04 -9.45
C ASP A 49 4.43 -5.73 -9.38
N GLU A 50 5.54 -5.73 -8.64
CA GLU A 50 6.45 -4.58 -8.54
C GLU A 50 5.78 -3.29 -8.03
N PHE A 51 4.77 -3.43 -7.15
CA PHE A 51 4.17 -2.28 -6.48
C PHE A 51 5.23 -1.44 -5.78
N GLY A 52 5.27 -0.14 -6.08
CA GLY A 52 6.28 0.77 -5.56
C GLY A 52 7.45 1.00 -6.50
N PHE A 53 7.44 0.42 -7.71
CA PHE A 53 8.46 0.66 -8.73
C PHE A 53 8.61 2.16 -9.06
N ALA A 54 7.47 2.85 -9.20
CA ALA A 54 7.42 4.30 -9.36
C ALA A 54 6.44 4.90 -8.35
N VAL A 55 6.80 6.03 -7.76
CA VAL A 55 5.99 6.74 -6.76
C VAL A 55 5.98 8.23 -7.04
N ALA A 56 4.81 8.85 -6.91
CA ALA A 56 4.65 10.30 -6.99
C ALA A 56 3.67 10.77 -5.91
N LEU A 57 4.01 11.87 -5.24
CA LEU A 57 3.16 12.55 -4.28
C LEU A 57 2.80 13.92 -4.86
N SER A 58 1.53 14.30 -4.81
CA SER A 58 1.08 15.64 -5.22
C SER A 58 1.70 16.72 -4.35
N SER A 59 1.82 17.95 -4.87
CA SER A 59 2.41 19.08 -4.12
C SER A 59 1.66 19.43 -2.84
N ASP A 60 0.35 19.15 -2.78
CA ASP A 60 -0.48 19.33 -1.58
C ASP A 60 -0.33 18.20 -0.55
N GLY A 61 0.41 17.13 -0.89
CA GLY A 61 0.64 15.97 -0.03
C GLY A 61 -0.58 15.06 0.19
N ASN A 62 -1.67 15.24 -0.56
CA ASN A 62 -2.92 14.52 -0.35
C ASN A 62 -3.16 13.38 -1.34
N THR A 63 -2.43 13.31 -2.45
CA THR A 63 -2.56 12.27 -3.47
C THR A 63 -1.23 11.56 -3.65
N LEU A 64 -1.22 10.25 -3.43
CA LEU A 64 -0.09 9.38 -3.70
C LEU A 64 -0.47 8.46 -4.85
N VAL A 65 0.38 8.43 -5.87
CA VAL A 65 0.27 7.50 -6.99
C VAL A 65 1.43 6.54 -6.93
N VAL A 66 1.13 5.24 -7.05
CA VAL A 66 2.10 4.15 -7.03
C VAL A 66 1.93 3.29 -8.28
N GLY A 67 3.01 3.15 -9.03
CA GLY A 67 3.12 2.26 -10.19
C GLY A 67 3.47 0.83 -9.78
N ALA A 68 2.96 -0.12 -10.58
CA ALA A 68 3.18 -1.55 -10.46
C ALA A 68 3.29 -2.14 -11.88
N PRO A 69 4.39 -1.89 -12.61
CA PRO A 69 4.52 -2.29 -14.02
C PRO A 69 4.53 -3.82 -14.22
N GLY A 70 4.81 -4.60 -13.18
CA GLY A 70 4.77 -6.05 -13.21
C GLY A 70 3.38 -6.67 -13.07
N GLU A 71 2.36 -5.89 -12.70
CA GLU A 71 1.01 -6.40 -12.44
C GLU A 71 0.40 -7.08 -13.68
N ALA A 72 -0.13 -8.29 -13.51
CA ALA A 72 -0.36 -9.23 -14.62
C ALA A 72 -1.83 -9.40 -15.05
N SER A 73 -2.79 -8.72 -14.41
CA SER A 73 -4.20 -8.93 -14.72
C SER A 73 -4.62 -8.20 -16.00
N ALA A 74 -5.32 -8.89 -16.91
CA ALA A 74 -5.69 -8.32 -18.21
C ALA A 74 -6.86 -7.32 -18.13
N ILE A 75 -7.62 -7.31 -17.02
CA ILE A 75 -8.79 -6.46 -16.85
C ILE A 75 -8.89 -5.89 -15.44
N SER A 76 -9.31 -4.63 -15.29
CA SER A 76 -9.44 -3.94 -13.99
C SER A 76 -10.47 -4.57 -13.05
N GLY A 77 -11.50 -5.23 -13.58
CA GLY A 77 -12.57 -5.86 -12.80
C GLY A 77 -12.25 -7.24 -12.23
N ASN A 78 -11.12 -7.85 -12.63
CA ASN A 78 -10.67 -9.13 -12.09
C ASN A 78 -9.18 -9.06 -11.75
N PRO A 79 -8.82 -8.46 -10.61
CA PRO A 79 -7.42 -8.32 -10.22
C PRO A 79 -6.72 -9.64 -9.83
N ALA A 80 -7.42 -10.78 -9.84
CA ALA A 80 -6.85 -12.11 -9.67
C ALA A 80 -6.54 -12.80 -11.01
N ASP A 81 -6.99 -12.22 -12.13
CA ASP A 81 -6.53 -12.60 -13.46
C ASP A 81 -5.01 -12.36 -13.54
N ASN A 82 -4.26 -13.25 -14.18
CA ASN A 82 -2.82 -13.08 -14.37
C ASN A 82 -2.42 -13.47 -15.80
N THR A 83 -3.34 -13.28 -16.76
CA THR A 83 -3.17 -13.71 -18.15
C THR A 83 -2.37 -12.74 -19.02
N ALA A 84 -2.05 -11.53 -18.53
CA ALA A 84 -1.30 -10.50 -19.24
C ALA A 84 -0.07 -10.07 -18.43
N PRO A 85 1.01 -10.89 -18.38
CA PRO A 85 2.19 -10.60 -17.56
C PRO A 85 2.78 -9.23 -17.86
N SER A 86 3.08 -8.46 -16.81
CA SER A 86 3.61 -7.10 -16.92
C SER A 86 2.76 -6.16 -17.78
N ALA A 87 1.44 -6.34 -17.78
CA ALA A 87 0.53 -5.34 -18.37
C ALA A 87 0.55 -4.04 -17.57
N GLY A 88 0.77 -4.15 -16.26
CA GLY A 88 1.01 -3.06 -15.35
C GLY A 88 -0.26 -2.39 -14.84
N ALA A 89 -0.11 -1.70 -13.71
CA ALA A 89 -1.17 -0.97 -13.06
C ALA A 89 -0.66 0.29 -12.35
N VAL A 90 -1.60 1.18 -12.05
CA VAL A 90 -1.39 2.35 -11.22
C VAL A 90 -2.42 2.36 -10.09
N TYR A 91 -1.96 2.62 -8.87
CA TYR A 91 -2.80 2.72 -7.69
C TYR A 91 -2.79 4.16 -7.17
N VAL A 92 -3.97 4.70 -6.90
CA VAL A 92 -4.14 6.06 -6.39
C VAL A 92 -4.63 5.97 -4.94
N TYR A 93 -3.93 6.67 -4.05
CA TYR A 93 -4.29 6.81 -2.65
C TYR A 93 -4.59 8.27 -2.32
N ILE A 94 -5.64 8.49 -1.55
CA ILE A 94 -6.01 9.81 -1.04
C ILE A 94 -5.80 9.84 0.47
N ARG A 95 -5.20 10.94 0.93
CA ARG A 95 -4.95 11.20 2.35
C ARG A 95 -6.13 11.94 2.97
N SER A 96 -6.52 11.51 4.17
CA SER A 96 -7.40 12.25 5.07
C SER A 96 -6.81 12.22 6.48
N GLY A 97 -6.29 13.36 6.94
CA GLY A 97 -5.51 13.44 8.19
C GLY A 97 -4.23 12.62 8.09
N THR A 98 -4.12 11.54 8.88
CA THR A 98 -2.98 10.60 8.85
C THR A 98 -3.30 9.31 8.10
N THR A 99 -4.52 9.16 7.58
CA THR A 99 -4.99 7.93 6.93
C THR A 99 -4.85 8.04 5.43
N TRP A 100 -4.31 7.00 4.80
CA TRP A 100 -4.27 6.84 3.35
C TRP A 100 -5.23 5.73 2.93
N THR A 101 -6.11 6.04 1.99
CA THR A 101 -7.09 5.09 1.46
C THR A 101 -6.87 4.95 -0.04
N GLN A 102 -6.82 3.71 -0.53
CA GLN A 102 -6.79 3.47 -1.97
C GLN A 102 -8.12 3.91 -2.58
N GLN A 103 -8.06 4.93 -3.44
CA GLN A 103 -9.22 5.50 -4.13
C GLN A 103 -9.45 4.83 -5.49
N ALA A 104 -8.37 4.42 -6.16
CA ALA A 104 -8.46 3.81 -7.49
C ALA A 104 -7.35 2.78 -7.74
N TYR A 105 -7.71 1.83 -8.59
CA TYR A 105 -6.82 0.89 -9.26
C TYR A 105 -7.07 1.04 -10.76
N ILE A 106 -6.03 1.44 -11.49
CA ILE A 106 -6.11 1.90 -12.87
C ILE A 106 -5.26 1.00 -13.75
N LYS A 107 -5.87 0.59 -14.85
CA LYS A 107 -5.27 -0.17 -15.95
C LYS A 107 -5.17 0.70 -17.18
N ALA A 108 -4.31 0.31 -18.12
CA ALA A 108 -4.46 0.77 -19.50
C ALA A 108 -5.86 0.39 -20.04
N SER A 109 -6.38 1.15 -21.01
CA SER A 109 -7.66 0.83 -21.67
C SER A 109 -7.63 -0.48 -22.45
N ASN A 110 -6.43 -0.94 -22.81
CA ASN A 110 -6.15 -2.11 -23.63
C ASN A 110 -4.93 -2.87 -23.06
N PRO A 111 -5.01 -3.47 -21.86
CA PRO A 111 -3.86 -4.09 -21.21
C PRO A 111 -3.31 -5.25 -22.04
N GLY A 112 -2.07 -5.11 -22.50
CA GLY A 112 -1.29 -6.13 -23.18
C GLY A 112 -0.12 -6.61 -22.35
N ALA A 113 0.31 -7.85 -22.56
CA ALA A 113 1.50 -8.36 -21.92
C ALA A 113 2.74 -7.52 -22.28
N GLY A 114 3.50 -7.07 -21.27
CA GLY A 114 4.70 -6.25 -21.45
C GLY A 114 4.45 -4.74 -21.64
N ASP A 115 3.20 -4.27 -21.61
CA ASP A 115 2.88 -2.85 -21.74
C ASP A 115 3.42 -2.00 -20.59
N GLN A 116 3.61 -2.61 -19.41
CA GLN A 116 4.23 -2.00 -18.22
C GLN A 116 3.57 -0.67 -17.83
N PHE A 117 2.23 -0.61 -17.88
CA PHE A 117 1.50 0.57 -17.43
C PHE A 117 1.88 0.94 -15.99
N GLY A 118 2.14 2.22 -15.74
CA GLY A 118 2.63 2.68 -14.45
C GLY A 118 4.15 2.58 -14.24
N PHE A 119 4.94 2.24 -15.27
CA PHE A 119 6.41 2.25 -15.20
C PHE A 119 6.99 3.61 -14.75
N SER A 120 6.33 4.71 -15.10
CA SER A 120 6.64 6.04 -14.60
C SER A 120 5.36 6.77 -14.26
N VAL A 121 5.38 7.50 -13.14
CA VAL A 121 4.26 8.31 -12.66
C VAL A 121 4.77 9.68 -12.23
N ALA A 122 3.98 10.71 -12.44
CA ALA A 122 4.26 12.06 -11.98
C ALA A 122 2.97 12.74 -11.57
N LEU A 123 3.05 13.53 -10.51
CA LEU A 123 1.98 14.42 -10.04
C LEU A 123 2.57 15.82 -9.92
N SER A 124 1.70 16.82 -10.05
CA SER A 124 2.02 18.23 -9.80
C SER A 124 1.75 18.64 -8.37
#